data_AF-A0A229P4J8-F1
#
_entry.id   AF-A0A229P4J8-F1
#
_cell.length_a   1.000
_cell.length_b   1.000
_cell.length_c   1.000
_cell.angle_alpha   90.00
_cell.angle_beta   90.00
_cell.angle_gamma   90.00
#
_symmetry.space_group_name_H-M   'P 1'
#
loop_
_entity.id
_entity.type
_entity.pdbx_description
1 polymer ?
#
loop_
_entity_poly.entity_id
_entity_poly.type
_entity_poly.pdbx_seq_one_letter_code
_entity_poly.pdbx_strand_id
1 'polypeptide(L)'
;MDSVRGRDKLETQYYLDRAVNLFKEEMGRNLVGVHLHGSLAMGCFNPNKSDIDLLVVAQEKLSAETTKRIIKKLLKFHESMPNERGIELSIILECYLKNFVYPTPFEFHYSDYHRNVQFCLNEYIGIANNTELKIEKLTDFANYMMGEIKNSIEIDDDFKSKAEPVTTPNPK
;
A
#
# COMPACT_ATOMS: atom_id res chain seq x y z
N MET A 1 -20.37 -19.98 24.03
CA MET A 1 -19.14 -19.25 23.67
C MET A 1 -19.18 -18.72 22.22
N ASP A 2 -20.27 -18.92 21.47
CA ASP A 2 -20.39 -18.56 20.04
C ASP A 2 -20.78 -17.10 19.76
N SER A 3 -21.11 -16.31 20.78
CA SER A 3 -21.64 -14.94 20.61
C SER A 3 -20.55 -13.86 20.40
N VAL A 4 -19.28 -14.19 20.66
CA VAL A 4 -18.13 -13.29 20.40
C VAL A 4 -17.67 -13.41 18.95
N ARG A 5 -17.56 -14.63 18.43
CA ARG A 5 -17.09 -14.94 17.06
C ARG A 5 -17.97 -14.34 15.96
N GLY A 6 -19.26 -14.16 16.22
CA GLY A 6 -20.20 -13.52 15.29
C GLY A 6 -20.09 -11.99 15.23
N ARG A 7 -19.71 -11.34 16.34
CA ARG A 7 -19.57 -9.88 16.40
C ARG A 7 -18.30 -9.40 15.66
N ASP A 8 -17.18 -10.08 15.87
CA ASP A 8 -15.91 -9.75 15.20
C ASP A 8 -16.01 -9.86 13.67
N LYS A 9 -16.82 -10.81 13.18
CA LYS A 9 -17.04 -11.01 11.74
C LYS A 9 -17.89 -9.89 11.11
N LEU A 10 -18.91 -9.42 11.82
CA LEU A 10 -19.76 -8.30 11.41
C LEU A 10 -18.98 -6.98 11.38
N GLU A 11 -18.10 -6.76 12.36
CA GLU A 11 -17.23 -5.58 12.38
C GLU A 11 -16.18 -5.63 11.26
N THR A 12 -15.55 -6.77 11.02
CA THR A 12 -14.55 -6.90 9.95
C THR A 12 -15.17 -6.63 8.57
N GLN A 13 -16.35 -7.18 8.30
CA GLN A 13 -17.05 -6.94 7.03
C GLN A 13 -17.37 -5.45 6.81
N TYR A 14 -17.78 -4.75 7.87
CA TYR A 14 -18.04 -3.31 7.80
C TYR A 14 -16.80 -2.52 7.36
N TYR A 15 -15.60 -2.86 7.87
CA TYR A 15 -14.36 -2.20 7.45
C TYR A 15 -13.95 -2.56 6.02
N LEU A 16 -14.15 -3.82 5.60
CA LEU A 16 -13.89 -4.24 4.22
C LEU A 16 -14.81 -3.50 3.24
N ASP A 17 -16.10 -3.37 3.54
CA ASP A 17 -17.06 -2.68 2.68
C ASP A 17 -16.69 -1.20 2.53
N ARG A 18 -16.26 -0.54 3.61
CA ARG A 18 -15.77 0.84 3.57
C ARG A 18 -14.49 0.99 2.76
N ALA A 19 -13.54 0.06 2.89
CA ALA A 19 -12.33 0.06 2.09
C ALA A 19 -12.65 -0.11 0.59
N VAL A 20 -13.53 -1.06 0.24
CA VAL A 20 -13.99 -1.25 -1.14
C VAL A 20 -14.68 -0.01 -1.68
N ASN A 21 -15.56 0.63 -0.89
CA ASN A 21 -16.25 1.85 -1.30
C ASN A 21 -15.29 3.03 -1.53
N LEU A 22 -14.25 3.17 -0.70
CA LEU A 22 -13.19 4.16 -0.92
C LEU A 22 -12.56 4.01 -2.31
N PHE A 23 -12.19 2.80 -2.71
CA PHE A 23 -11.60 2.57 -4.03
C PHE A 23 -12.61 2.77 -5.17
N LYS A 24 -13.85 2.33 -5.00
CA LYS A 24 -14.91 2.57 -6.00
C LYS A 24 -15.12 4.06 -6.26
N GLU A 25 -15.14 4.86 -5.20
CA GLU A 25 -15.30 6.32 -5.30
C GLU A 25 -14.11 7.00 -5.98
N GLU A 26 -12.88 6.63 -5.62
CA GLU A 26 -11.68 7.33 -6.11
C GLU A 26 -11.21 6.87 -7.49
N MET A 27 -11.44 5.59 -7.84
CA MET A 27 -10.94 5.00 -9.07
C MET A 27 -12.04 4.82 -10.13
N GLY A 28 -13.32 4.75 -9.74
CA GLY A 28 -14.45 4.63 -10.66
C GLY A 28 -14.28 3.48 -11.65
N ARG A 29 -14.34 3.78 -12.96
CA ARG A 29 -14.14 2.80 -14.04
C ARG A 29 -12.73 2.23 -14.11
N ASN A 30 -11.74 2.89 -13.50
CA ASN A 30 -10.37 2.40 -13.45
C ASN A 30 -10.17 1.26 -12.43
N LEU A 31 -11.12 1.03 -11.52
CA LEU A 31 -11.06 -0.09 -10.59
C LEU A 31 -11.50 -1.39 -11.26
N VAL A 32 -10.57 -2.33 -11.40
CA VAL A 32 -10.85 -3.68 -11.91
C VAL A 32 -11.29 -4.59 -10.78
N GLY A 33 -10.61 -4.54 -9.63
CA GLY A 33 -10.90 -5.41 -8.50
C GLY A 33 -10.19 -5.03 -7.22
N VAL A 34 -10.72 -5.53 -6.09
CA VAL A 34 -10.10 -5.45 -4.77
C VAL A 34 -10.08 -6.87 -4.20
N HIS A 35 -8.89 -7.37 -3.88
CA HIS A 35 -8.69 -8.74 -3.41
C HIS A 35 -8.14 -8.71 -1.99
N LEU A 36 -8.84 -9.39 -1.07
CA LEU A 36 -8.36 -9.64 0.27
C LEU A 36 -7.32 -10.77 0.25
N HIS A 37 -6.20 -10.58 0.93
CA HIS A 37 -5.22 -11.63 1.13
C HIS A 37 -4.71 -11.66 2.58
N GLY A 38 -3.57 -12.32 2.80
CA GLY A 38 -2.90 -12.37 4.09
C GLY A 38 -3.72 -13.07 5.18
N SER A 39 -3.48 -12.66 6.43
CA SER A 39 -3.94 -13.42 7.60
C SER A 39 -5.47 -13.55 7.69
N LEU A 40 -6.21 -12.55 7.22
CA LEU A 40 -7.66 -12.56 7.20
C LEU A 40 -8.24 -13.50 6.16
N ALA A 41 -7.67 -13.55 4.95
CA ALA A 41 -8.06 -14.54 3.95
C ALA A 41 -7.70 -15.97 4.37
N MET A 42 -6.59 -16.14 5.10
CA MET A 42 -6.07 -17.45 5.52
C MET A 42 -6.70 -17.98 6.83
N GLY A 43 -7.55 -17.19 7.50
CA GLY A 43 -8.25 -17.59 8.72
C GLY A 43 -7.40 -17.54 9.99
N CYS A 44 -6.24 -16.87 9.97
CA CYS A 44 -5.34 -16.69 11.11
C CYS A 44 -5.23 -15.22 11.58
N PHE A 45 -6.19 -14.37 11.20
CA PHE A 45 -6.25 -12.96 11.59
C PHE A 45 -6.37 -12.76 13.10
N ASN A 46 -5.56 -11.85 13.62
CA ASN A 46 -5.62 -11.39 15.00
C ASN A 46 -6.08 -9.92 15.04
N PRO A 47 -7.29 -9.60 15.52
CA PRO A 47 -7.81 -8.23 15.54
C PRO A 47 -6.91 -7.19 16.23
N ASN A 48 -6.04 -7.62 17.15
CA ASN A 48 -5.15 -6.73 17.90
C ASN A 48 -3.74 -6.60 17.29
N LYS A 49 -3.36 -7.50 16.38
CA LYS A 49 -1.96 -7.61 15.90
C LYS A 49 -1.81 -7.69 14.39
N SER A 50 -2.88 -7.99 13.68
CA SER A 50 -2.90 -8.13 12.23
C SER A 50 -3.46 -6.87 11.58
N ASP A 51 -2.83 -6.49 10.48
CA ASP A 51 -3.38 -5.65 9.43
C ASP A 51 -4.39 -6.43 8.57
N ILE A 52 -5.15 -5.68 7.78
CA ILE A 52 -5.96 -6.22 6.69
C ILE A 52 -5.21 -5.96 5.39
N ASP A 53 -4.79 -7.01 4.72
CA ASP A 53 -4.02 -6.92 3.49
C ASP A 53 -4.91 -6.90 2.24
N LEU A 54 -4.77 -5.85 1.42
CA LEU A 54 -5.54 -5.70 0.18
C LEU A 54 -4.63 -5.56 -1.06
N LEU A 55 -4.98 -6.28 -2.12
CA LEU A 55 -4.44 -6.06 -3.45
C LEU A 55 -5.51 -5.41 -4.34
N VAL A 56 -5.23 -4.20 -4.80
CA VAL A 56 -6.15 -3.42 -5.65
C VAL A 56 -5.64 -3.45 -7.09
N VAL A 57 -6.51 -3.78 -8.03
CA VAL A 57 -6.18 -3.88 -9.45
C VAL A 57 -6.77 -2.68 -10.19
N ALA A 58 -5.90 -1.91 -10.84
CA ALA A 58 -6.26 -0.78 -11.68
C ALA A 58 -6.13 -1.14 -13.17
N GLN A 59 -6.99 -0.59 -14.02
CA GLN A 59 -6.90 -0.80 -15.47
C GLN A 59 -5.74 0.01 -16.08
N GLU A 60 -5.58 1.24 -15.63
CA GLU A 60 -4.62 2.23 -16.09
C GLU A 60 -3.92 2.91 -14.91
N LYS A 61 -2.78 3.56 -15.20
CA LYS A 61 -1.97 4.29 -14.24
C LYS A 61 -2.77 5.38 -13.53
N LEU A 62 -2.60 5.47 -12.20
CA LEU A 62 -3.23 6.51 -11.39
C LEU A 62 -2.59 7.88 -11.64
N SER A 63 -3.43 8.91 -11.71
CA SER A 63 -2.94 10.29 -11.66
C SER A 63 -2.45 10.64 -10.26
N ALA A 64 -1.49 11.57 -10.16
CA ALA A 64 -0.97 12.04 -8.88
C ALA A 64 -2.07 12.59 -7.96
N GLU A 65 -3.08 13.26 -8.53
CA GLU A 65 -4.23 13.79 -7.79
C GLU A 65 -5.08 12.67 -7.21
N THR A 66 -5.30 11.60 -7.96
CA THR A 66 -6.07 10.43 -7.51
C THR A 66 -5.33 9.71 -6.39
N THR A 67 -4.04 9.47 -6.56
CA THR A 67 -3.19 8.89 -5.51
C THR A 67 -3.23 9.71 -4.23
N LYS A 68 -3.13 11.05 -4.32
CA LYS A 68 -3.24 11.95 -3.16
C LYS A 68 -4.59 11.84 -2.44
N ARG A 69 -5.70 11.77 -3.19
CA ARG A 69 -7.04 11.61 -2.58
C ARG A 69 -7.20 10.25 -1.91
N ILE A 70 -6.70 9.18 -2.52
CA ILE A 70 -6.68 7.83 -1.94
C ILE A 70 -5.90 7.84 -0.62
N ILE A 71 -4.66 8.36 -0.60
CA ILE A 71 -3.84 8.48 0.62
C ILE A 71 -4.61 9.21 1.72
N LYS A 72 -5.17 10.38 1.40
CA LYS A 72 -5.92 11.18 2.38
C LYS A 72 -7.13 10.43 2.95
N LYS A 73 -7.86 9.68 2.11
CA LYS A 73 -8.98 8.86 2.56
C LYS A 73 -8.51 7.67 3.39
N LEU A 74 -7.40 7.01 3.02
CA LEU A 74 -6.83 5.88 3.77
C LEU A 74 -6.36 6.30 5.17
N LEU A 75 -5.69 7.45 5.29
CA LEU A 75 -5.29 8.01 6.58
C LEU A 75 -6.50 8.26 7.49
N LYS A 76 -7.57 8.86 6.97
CA LYS A 76 -8.82 9.05 7.75
C LYS A 76 -9.53 7.74 8.05
N PHE A 77 -9.51 6.81 7.10
CA PHE A 77 -10.17 5.52 7.25
C PHE A 77 -9.53 4.70 8.37
N HIS A 78 -8.20 4.62 8.39
CA HIS A 78 -7.48 3.88 9.42
C HIS A 78 -7.68 4.52 10.81
N GLU A 79 -7.90 5.84 10.95
CA GLU A 79 -8.21 6.47 12.25
C GLU A 79 -9.54 5.96 12.85
N SER A 80 -10.43 5.44 12.01
CA SER A 80 -11.70 4.87 12.42
C SER A 80 -11.66 3.36 12.66
N MET A 81 -10.51 2.70 12.48
CA MET A 81 -10.36 1.26 12.66
C MET A 81 -10.09 0.91 14.13
N PRO A 82 -10.56 -0.27 14.59
CA PRO A 82 -10.36 -0.70 15.96
C PRO A 82 -8.97 -1.34 16.17
N ASN A 83 -8.27 -1.70 15.09
CA ASN A 83 -6.94 -2.28 15.13
C ASN A 83 -5.86 -1.21 14.90
N GLU A 84 -4.75 -1.31 15.66
CA GLU A 84 -3.64 -0.36 15.52
C GLU A 84 -2.83 -0.54 14.22
N ARG A 85 -2.93 -1.73 13.59
CA ARG A 85 -2.23 -2.06 12.34
C ARG A 85 -2.98 -1.56 11.10
N GLY A 86 -4.30 -1.43 11.18
CA GLY A 86 -5.13 -0.91 10.10
C GLY A 86 -5.17 -1.78 8.84
N ILE A 87 -4.97 -1.15 7.69
CA ILE A 87 -4.90 -1.75 6.35
C ILE A 87 -3.49 -1.59 5.80
N GLU A 88 -2.99 -2.65 5.16
CA GLU A 88 -1.87 -2.63 4.22
C GLU A 88 -2.39 -2.92 2.81
N LEU A 89 -1.86 -2.24 1.78
CA LEU A 89 -2.28 -2.50 0.40
C LEU A 89 -1.26 -2.12 -0.66
N SER A 90 -1.42 -2.76 -1.81
CA SER A 90 -0.73 -2.40 -3.06
C SER A 90 -1.73 -2.22 -4.19
N ILE A 91 -1.52 -1.19 -5.03
CA ILE A 91 -2.27 -0.96 -6.28
C ILE A 91 -1.38 -1.37 -7.45
N ILE A 92 -1.84 -2.32 -8.25
CA ILE A 92 -1.13 -2.86 -9.42
C ILE A 92 -1.93 -2.69 -10.70
N LEU A 93 -1.25 -2.61 -11.85
CA LEU A 93 -1.92 -2.55 -13.14
C LEU A 93 -2.33 -3.93 -13.64
N GLU A 94 -3.53 -4.04 -14.20
CA GLU A 94 -4.07 -5.26 -14.80
C GLU A 94 -3.14 -5.84 -15.87
N CYS A 95 -2.43 -4.98 -16.61
CA CYS A 95 -1.48 -5.42 -17.63
C CYS A 95 -0.33 -6.28 -17.07
N TYR A 96 0.12 -6.04 -15.84
CA TYR A 96 1.17 -6.83 -15.18
C TYR A 96 0.66 -8.16 -14.63
N LEU A 97 -0.66 -8.35 -14.54
CA LEU A 97 -1.27 -9.63 -14.16
C LEU A 97 -1.50 -10.56 -15.35
N LYS A 98 -1.77 -9.99 -16.55
CA LYS A 98 -2.03 -10.77 -17.77
C LYS A 98 -0.74 -11.35 -18.37
N ASN A 99 0.34 -10.59 -18.32
CA ASN A 99 1.68 -11.02 -18.73
C ASN A 99 2.60 -10.88 -17.52
N PHE A 100 2.61 -11.86 -16.63
CA PHE A 100 3.28 -11.76 -15.34
C PHE A 100 4.76 -11.41 -15.49
N VAL A 101 5.17 -10.28 -14.88
CA VAL A 101 6.56 -9.81 -14.81
C VAL A 101 6.99 -9.84 -13.35
N TYR A 102 8.21 -10.31 -13.07
CA TYR A 102 8.75 -10.38 -11.73
C TYR A 102 10.07 -9.59 -11.62
N PRO A 103 10.28 -8.77 -10.57
CA PRO A 103 9.31 -8.43 -9.51
C PRO A 103 8.12 -7.65 -10.05
N THR A 104 6.92 -7.92 -9.54
CA THR A 104 5.68 -7.30 -10.04
C THR A 104 5.71 -5.80 -9.78
N PRO A 105 5.68 -4.95 -10.83
CA PRO A 105 5.63 -3.51 -10.63
C PRO A 105 4.33 -3.10 -9.93
N PHE A 106 4.41 -2.19 -8.96
CA PHE A 106 3.25 -1.58 -8.30
C PHE A 106 3.23 -0.08 -8.55
N GLU A 107 2.04 0.50 -8.67
CA GLU A 107 1.87 1.94 -8.86
C GLU A 107 1.87 2.70 -7.53
N PHE A 108 1.39 2.04 -6.48
CA PHE A 108 1.28 2.62 -5.15
C PHE A 108 1.25 1.53 -4.09
N HIS A 109 1.97 1.73 -2.99
CA HIS A 109 1.94 0.87 -1.82
C HIS A 109 1.65 1.72 -0.59
N TYR A 110 0.73 1.26 0.27
CA TYR A 110 0.38 1.90 1.53
C TYR A 110 0.50 0.92 2.69
N SER A 111 1.05 1.41 3.78
CA SER A 111 1.27 0.71 5.04
C SER A 111 1.20 1.69 6.21
N ASP A 112 1.18 1.19 7.45
CA ASP A 112 1.13 2.03 8.65
C ASP A 112 2.30 3.04 8.74
N TYR A 113 3.43 2.75 8.08
CA TYR A 113 4.56 3.66 7.90
C TYR A 113 4.17 5.03 7.32
N HIS A 114 3.16 5.09 6.45
CA HIS A 114 2.72 6.36 5.86
C HIS A 114 2.17 7.32 6.92
N ARG A 115 1.63 6.80 8.04
CA ARG A 115 1.25 7.65 9.18
C ARG A 115 2.47 8.24 9.87
N ASN A 116 3.53 7.46 10.03
CA ASN A 116 4.76 7.93 10.68
C ASN A 116 5.33 9.10 9.87
N VAL A 117 5.34 8.98 8.53
CA VAL A 117 5.74 10.08 7.64
C VAL A 117 4.84 11.31 7.81
N GLN A 118 3.52 11.13 7.79
CA GLN A 118 2.58 12.24 7.94
C GLN A 118 2.74 12.95 9.31
N PHE A 119 2.93 12.18 10.37
CA PHE A 119 3.19 12.72 11.70
C PHE A 119 4.49 13.53 11.72
N CYS A 120 5.61 12.96 11.25
CA CYS A 120 6.88 13.67 11.19
C CYS A 120 6.78 14.96 10.37
N LEU A 121 6.05 14.91 9.25
CA LEU A 121 5.82 16.09 8.43
C LEU A 121 5.04 17.16 9.19
N ASN A 122 3.97 16.78 9.90
CA ASN A 122 3.16 17.70 10.70
C ASN A 122 3.99 18.33 11.84
N GLU A 123 4.81 17.55 12.54
CA GLU A 123 5.74 18.08 13.57
C GLU A 123 6.73 19.08 12.96
N TYR A 124 7.35 18.72 11.81
CA TYR A 124 8.31 19.58 11.13
C TYR A 124 7.72 20.93 10.70
N ILE A 125 6.46 20.94 10.25
CA ILE A 125 5.75 22.16 9.82
C ILE A 125 4.99 22.86 10.95
N GLY A 126 5.10 22.38 12.20
CA GLY A 126 4.49 22.99 13.37
C GLY A 126 2.97 22.84 13.48
N ILE A 127 2.39 21.82 12.83
CA ILE A 127 0.97 21.46 13.03
C ILE A 127 0.88 20.58 14.27
N ALA A 128 0.14 21.04 15.28
CA ALA A 128 -0.08 20.29 16.52
C ALA A 128 -0.78 18.95 16.25
N ASN A 129 -0.14 17.85 16.64
CA ASN A 129 -0.73 16.51 16.65
C ASN A 129 -0.88 16.03 18.09
N ASN A 130 -1.98 15.37 18.41
CA ASN A 130 -2.20 14.74 19.73
C ASN A 130 -1.70 13.28 19.79
N THR A 131 -0.92 12.84 18.80
CA THR A 131 -0.48 11.44 18.68
C THR A 131 0.99 11.35 19.03
N GLU A 132 1.42 10.40 19.86
CA GLU A 132 2.84 10.22 20.17
C GLU A 132 3.46 9.16 19.24
N LEU A 133 4.51 9.50 18.51
CA LEU A 133 5.23 8.56 17.65
C LEU A 133 6.24 7.75 18.47
N LYS A 134 6.11 6.43 18.47
CA LYS A 134 7.07 5.52 19.11
C LYS A 134 8.36 5.46 18.29
N ILE A 135 9.51 5.63 18.95
CA ILE A 135 10.85 5.59 18.31
C ILE A 135 11.06 4.29 17.53
N GLU A 136 10.60 3.14 18.04
CA GLU A 136 10.71 1.85 17.37
C GLU A 136 10.09 1.86 15.96
N LYS A 137 8.90 2.48 15.80
CA LYS A 137 8.23 2.62 14.50
C LYS A 137 9.00 3.51 13.52
N LEU A 138 9.76 4.48 14.02
CA LEU A 138 10.65 5.31 13.20
C LEU A 138 11.88 4.54 12.74
N THR A 139 12.45 3.70 13.60
CA THR A 139 13.56 2.81 13.24
C THR A 139 13.13 1.80 12.17
N ASP A 140 11.96 1.17 12.33
CA ASP A 140 11.41 0.24 11.34
C ASP A 140 11.15 0.93 10.00
N PHE A 141 10.58 2.13 10.03
CA PHE A 141 10.36 2.93 8.82
C PHE A 141 11.68 3.30 8.13
N ALA A 142 12.68 3.75 8.89
CA ALA A 142 13.99 4.08 8.35
C ALA A 142 14.66 2.86 7.70
N ASN A 143 14.59 1.70 8.34
CA ASN A 143 15.11 0.45 7.79
C ASN A 143 14.39 0.04 6.49
N TYR A 144 13.06 0.16 6.46
CA TYR A 144 12.27 -0.07 5.25
C TYR A 144 12.71 0.85 4.09
N MET A 145 12.76 2.17 4.33
CA MET A 145 13.17 3.13 3.30
C MET A 145 14.60 2.90 2.81
N MET A 146 15.51 2.53 3.72
CA MET A 146 16.88 2.15 3.34
C MET A 146 16.92 0.86 2.49
N GLY A 147 16.00 -0.07 2.71
CA GLY A 147 15.81 -1.25 1.86
C GLY A 147 15.31 -0.88 0.47
N GLU A 148 14.28 -0.03 0.38
CA GLU A 148 13.74 0.45 -0.91
C GLU A 148 14.78 1.19 -1.75
N ILE A 149 15.61 2.03 -1.11
CA ILE A 149 16.71 2.73 -1.79
C ILE A 149 17.71 1.71 -2.36
N LYS A 150 18.10 0.68 -1.59
CA LYS A 150 19.01 -0.36 -2.07
C LYS A 150 18.41 -1.14 -3.24
N ASN A 151 17.15 -1.55 -3.15
CA ASN A 151 16.44 -2.23 -4.23
C ASN A 151 16.41 -1.38 -5.51
N SER A 152 16.18 -0.07 -5.39
CA SER A 152 16.17 0.83 -6.55
C SER A 152 17.54 0.96 -7.23
N ILE A 153 18.62 0.92 -6.45
CA ILE A 153 20.00 0.96 -6.97
C ILE A 153 20.35 -0.36 -7.66
N GLU A 154 19.98 -1.51 -7.07
CA GLU A 154 20.24 -2.83 -7.66
C GLU A 154 19.47 -3.06 -8.97
N ILE A 155 18.21 -2.60 -9.07
CA ILE A 155 17.40 -2.67 -10.30
C ILE A 155 18.05 -1.87 -11.44
N ASP A 156 18.62 -0.69 -11.15
CA ASP A 156 19.29 0.15 -12.15
C ASP A 156 20.57 -0.50 -12.70
N ASP A 157 21.32 -1.22 -11.86
CA ASP A 157 22.53 -1.94 -12.28
C ASP A 157 22.19 -3.19 -13.12
N ASP A 158 21.12 -3.90 -12.76
CA ASP A 158 20.61 -5.05 -13.53
C ASP A 158 20.07 -4.62 -14.91
N PHE A 159 19.50 -3.42 -15.03
CA PHE A 159 19.03 -2.87 -16.31
C PHE A 159 20.19 -2.40 -17.19
N LYS A 160 21.23 -1.78 -16.61
CA LYS A 160 22.45 -1.38 -17.34
C LYS A 160 23.25 -2.56 -17.85
N SER A 161 23.28 -3.67 -17.11
CA SER A 161 24.04 -4.87 -17.51
C SER A 161 23.40 -5.66 -18.67
N LYS A 162 22.10 -5.45 -18.94
CA LYS A 162 21.35 -6.13 -20.02
C LYS A 162 21.18 -5.31 -21.30
N ALA A 163 21.65 -4.07 -21.33
CA ALA A 163 21.61 -3.25 -22.54
C ALA A 163 22.78 -3.61 -23.49
N GLU A 164 22.51 -4.36 -24.55
CA GLU A 164 23.50 -4.60 -25.61
C GLU A 164 23.87 -3.28 -26.31
N PRO A 165 25.16 -3.04 -26.63
CA PRO A 165 25.58 -1.84 -27.33
C PRO A 165 25.02 -1.84 -28.75
N VAL A 166 24.17 -0.87 -29.05
CA VAL A 166 23.69 -0.60 -30.42
C VAL A 166 24.89 -0.17 -31.26
N THR A 167 25.41 -1.09 -32.09
CA THR A 167 26.45 -0.76 -33.07
C THR A 167 25.83 0.09 -34.18
N THR A 168 26.21 1.35 -34.25
CA THR A 168 25.86 2.20 -35.38
C THR A 168 26.64 1.75 -36.63
N PRO A 169 26.00 1.66 -37.82
CA PRO A 169 26.70 1.23 -39.02
C PRO A 169 27.63 2.35 -39.51
N ASN A 170 28.87 1.96 -39.86
CA ASN A 170 29.90 2.85 -40.36
C ASN A 170 29.44 3.57 -41.64
N PRO A 171 29.59 4.90 -41.73
CA PRO A 171 29.30 5.63 -42.96
C PRO A 171 30.30 5.26 -44.06
N LYS A 172 29.79 5.02 -45.28
CA LYS A 172 30.56 4.85 -46.51
C LYS A 172 31.00 6.19 -47.09
#